data_AF-A0A4P0XX05-F1
#
_entry.id   AF-A0A4P0XX05-F1
#
_cell.length_a   1.000
_cell.length_b   1.000
_cell.length_c   1.000
_cell.angle_alpha   90.00
_cell.angle_beta   90.00
_cell.angle_gamma   90.00
#
_symmetry.space_group_name_H-M   'P 1'
#
loop_
_entity.id
_entity.type
_entity.pdbx_description
1 polymer ?
#
loop_
_entity_poly.entity_id
_entity_poly.type
_entity_poly.pdbx_seq_one_letter_code
_entity_poly.pdbx_strand_id
1 'polypeptide(L)'
;MKKSLLLWLALMASTSALAEGGKEIRFGVDPTFAPFEWKDPQGKLAGFDIDLGNAICQQLQAKCVWVGKQFRRHYPGAEGA
;
A
#
# COMPACT_ATOMS: atom_id res chain seq x y z
N MET A 1 -13.59 -0.33 50.12
CA MET A 1 -13.95 0.72 49.14
C MET A 1 -12.74 1.37 48.46
N LYS A 2 -11.72 1.84 49.21
CA LYS A 2 -10.50 2.48 48.66
C LYS A 2 -9.67 1.57 47.72
N LYS A 3 -9.55 0.28 48.05
CA LYS A 3 -8.86 -0.74 47.22
C LYS A 3 -9.61 -1.08 45.93
N SER A 4 -10.95 -0.97 45.96
CA SER A 4 -11.81 -1.17 44.79
C SER A 4 -11.66 0.00 43.82
N LEU A 5 -11.54 1.23 44.33
CA LEU A 5 -11.40 2.43 43.51
C LEU A 5 -10.07 2.46 42.74
N LEU A 6 -9.00 1.92 43.32
CA LEU A 6 -7.69 1.79 42.66
C LEU A 6 -7.68 0.75 41.53
N LEU A 7 -8.49 -0.31 41.64
CA LEU A 7 -8.62 -1.33 40.59
C LEU A 7 -9.34 -0.80 39.34
N TRP A 8 -10.30 0.10 39.51
CA TRP A 8 -11.05 0.70 38.41
C TRP A 8 -10.23 1.76 37.66
N LEU A 9 -9.34 2.47 38.35
CA LEU A 9 -8.44 3.45 37.72
C LEU A 9 -7.34 2.78 36.89
N ALA A 10 -6.87 1.59 37.29
CA ALA A 10 -5.89 0.82 36.54
C ALA A 10 -6.48 0.22 35.23
N LEU A 11 -7.78 -0.05 35.18
CA LEU A 11 -8.43 -0.64 34.01
C LEU A 11 -8.63 0.37 32.86
N MET A 12 -8.65 1.67 33.18
CA MET A 12 -8.80 2.76 32.20
C MET A 12 -7.48 3.18 31.53
N ALA A 13 -6.34 2.67 31.99
CA ALA A 13 -5.02 2.97 31.41
C ALA A 13 -4.66 2.09 30.19
N SER A 14 -5.54 1.17 29.78
CA SER A 14 -5.26 0.16 28.74
C SER A 14 -5.64 0.60 27.32
N THR A 15 -6.09 1.83 27.11
CA THR A 15 -6.55 2.31 25.80
C THR A 15 -5.54 3.24 25.13
N SER A 16 -4.47 2.67 24.58
CA SER A 16 -3.77 3.25 23.42
C SER A 16 -2.67 2.32 22.91
N ALA A 17 -3.06 1.12 22.52
CA ALA A 17 -2.43 0.48 21.36
C ALA A 17 -3.31 0.77 20.15
N LEU A 18 -3.53 2.05 19.84
CA LEU A 18 -3.95 2.42 18.49
C LEU A 18 -2.75 2.07 17.62
N ALA A 19 -2.86 0.99 16.86
CA ALA A 19 -1.88 0.67 15.84
C ALA A 19 -1.84 1.83 14.85
N GLU A 20 -0.95 2.80 15.07
CA GLU A 20 -0.59 3.89 14.14
C GLU A 20 0.18 3.37 12.92
N GLY A 21 -0.16 2.17 12.45
CA GLY A 21 0.36 1.60 11.21
C GLY A 21 -0.72 1.62 10.17
N GLY A 22 -0.90 2.75 9.47
CA GLY A 22 -1.72 2.78 8.25
C GLY A 22 -1.34 1.58 7.37
N LYS A 23 -2.33 0.78 6.94
CA LYS A 23 -2.08 -0.48 6.22
C LYS A 23 -1.08 -0.23 5.09
N GLU A 24 0.01 -0.99 5.04
CA GLU A 24 0.94 -0.94 3.91
C GLU A 24 0.34 -1.72 2.74
N ILE A 25 0.18 -1.07 1.60
CA ILE A 25 -0.29 -1.68 0.35
C ILE A 25 0.90 -1.76 -0.61
N ARG A 26 1.13 -2.96 -1.16
CA ARG A 26 2.23 -3.23 -2.08
C ARG A 26 1.67 -3.50 -3.47
N PHE A 27 1.96 -2.61 -4.42
CA PHE A 27 1.53 -2.74 -5.81
C PHE A 27 2.64 -3.39 -6.63
N GLY A 28 2.31 -4.45 -7.37
CA GLY A 28 3.19 -4.98 -8.41
C GLY A 28 3.02 -4.18 -9.70
N VAL A 29 4.13 -3.85 -10.37
CA VAL A 29 4.14 -3.02 -11.59
C VAL A 29 5.16 -3.56 -12.58
N ASP A 30 4.81 -3.58 -13.87
CA ASP A 30 5.73 -3.79 -14.99
C ASP A 30 5.94 -2.45 -15.73
N PRO A 31 7.03 -1.71 -15.45
CA PRO A 31 7.24 -0.36 -15.97
C PRO A 31 7.65 -0.32 -17.46
N THR A 32 7.18 -1.28 -18.25
CA THR A 32 7.38 -1.38 -19.70
C THR A 32 6.08 -1.17 -20.48
N PHE A 33 4.94 -0.99 -19.79
CA PHE A 33 3.61 -0.94 -20.40
C PHE A 33 2.99 0.46 -20.38
N ALA A 34 3.60 1.38 -21.15
CA ALA A 34 3.05 2.72 -21.35
C ALA A 34 1.69 2.67 -22.11
N PRO A 35 0.73 3.57 -21.80
CA PRO A 35 0.79 4.70 -20.85
C PRO A 35 0.36 4.37 -19.41
N PHE A 36 0.11 3.10 -19.09
CA PHE A 36 -0.45 2.67 -17.80
C PHE A 36 0.61 2.61 -16.70
N GLU A 37 1.78 2.06 -17.03
CA GLU A 37 2.90 1.89 -16.12
C GLU A 37 4.23 2.00 -16.88
N TRP A 38 5.01 3.03 -16.57
CA TRP A 38 6.30 3.30 -17.21
C TRP A 38 7.22 4.10 -16.29
N LYS A 39 8.46 4.34 -16.72
CA LYS A 39 9.38 5.23 -16.02
C LYS A 39 9.61 6.52 -16.80
N ASP A 40 9.46 7.65 -16.13
CA ASP A 40 9.82 8.96 -16.68
C ASP A 40 11.34 9.06 -16.95
N PRO A 41 11.81 10.11 -17.66
CA PRO A 41 13.24 10.31 -17.90
C PRO A 41 14.10 10.42 -16.62
N GLN A 42 13.47 10.67 -15.47
CA GLN A 42 14.09 10.73 -14.16
C GLN A 42 14.08 9.37 -13.44
N GLY A 43 13.52 8.33 -14.06
CA GLY A 43 13.44 6.97 -13.55
C GLY A 43 12.29 6.71 -12.56
N LYS A 44 11.38 7.67 -12.37
CA LYS A 44 10.22 7.53 -11.48
C LYS A 44 9.08 6.82 -12.20
N LEU A 45 8.30 6.04 -11.45
CA LEU A 45 7.10 5.42 -11.98
C LEU A 45 6.05 6.47 -12.33
N ALA A 46 5.46 6.34 -13.50
CA ALA A 46 4.41 7.18 -14.03
C ALA A 46 3.39 6.34 -14.83
N GLY A 47 2.22 6.92 -15.05
CA GLY A 47 1.13 6.30 -15.83
C GLY A 47 -0.17 6.17 -15.04
N PHE A 48 -1.22 5.79 -15.75
CA PHE A 48 -2.58 5.72 -15.20
C PHE A 48 -2.68 4.84 -13.94
N ASP A 49 -2.04 3.67 -13.94
CA ASP A 49 -2.11 2.74 -12.81
C ASP A 49 -1.38 3.30 -11.58
N ILE A 50 -0.29 4.04 -11.82
CA ILE A 50 0.48 4.72 -10.76
C ILE A 50 -0.36 5.80 -10.11
N ASP A 51 -1.04 6.63 -10.92
CA ASP A 51 -1.90 7.71 -10.44
C ASP A 51 -3.10 7.16 -9.66
N LEU A 52 -3.75 6.12 -10.19
CA LEU A 52 -4.86 5.45 -9.54
C LEU A 52 -4.44 4.81 -8.20
N GLY A 53 -3.33 4.07 -8.20
CA GLY A 53 -2.80 3.46 -6.98
C GLY A 53 -2.53 4.50 -5.91
N ASN A 54 -1.84 5.60 -6.26
CA ASN A 54 -1.56 6.69 -5.33
C ASN A 54 -2.84 7.33 -4.77
N ALA A 55 -3.87 7.54 -5.60
CA ALA A 55 -5.16 8.09 -5.16
C ALA A 55 -5.89 7.15 -4.19
N ILE A 56 -5.88 5.84 -4.46
CA ILE A 56 -6.43 4.82 -3.56
C ILE A 56 -5.72 4.88 -2.20
N CYS A 57 -4.40 4.96 -2.20
CA CYS A 57 -3.61 5.05 -0.97
C CYS A 57 -3.92 6.28 -0.14
N GLN A 58 -4.09 7.42 -0.82
CA GLN A 58 -4.48 8.66 -0.19
C GLN A 58 -5.86 8.55 0.49
N GLN A 59 -6.85 7.96 -0.20
CA GLN A 59 -8.19 7.74 0.37
C GLN A 59 -8.19 6.77 1.55
N LEU A 60 -7.35 5.74 1.49
CA LEU A 60 -7.25 4.74 2.55
C LEU A 60 -6.32 5.16 3.70
N GLN A 61 -5.68 6.32 3.61
CA GLN A 61 -4.61 6.76 4.52
C GLN A 61 -3.56 5.65 4.73
N ALA A 62 -3.19 5.00 3.63
CA ALA A 62 -2.32 3.83 3.57
C ALA A 62 -0.92 4.21 3.09
N LYS A 63 0.09 3.49 3.57
CA LYS A 63 1.45 3.60 3.02
C LYS A 63 1.54 2.74 1.77
N CYS A 64 2.02 3.31 0.67
CA CYS A 64 2.09 2.58 -0.60
C CYS A 64 3.50 2.38 -1.10
N VAL A 65 3.76 1.14 -1.54
CA VAL A 65 5.06 0.68 -2.00
C VAL A 65 4.88 0.03 -3.36
N TRP A 66 5.58 0.57 -4.35
CA TRP A 66 5.60 0.02 -5.71
C TRP A 66 6.74 -0.98 -5.88
N VAL A 67 6.43 -2.16 -6.40
CA VAL A 67 7.36 -3.28 -6.57
C VAL A 67 7.44 -3.63 -8.05
N GLY A 68 8.53 -3.22 -8.70
CA GLY A 68 8.77 -3.51 -10.10
C GLY A 68 9.05 -4.99 -10.35
N LYS A 69 8.20 -5.66 -11.13
CA LYS A 69 8.35 -7.05 -11.59
C LYS A 69 7.84 -7.13 -13.02
N GLN A 70 8.69 -7.56 -13.95
CA GLN A 70 8.22 -7.88 -15.29
C GLN A 70 7.28 -9.07 -15.23
N PHE A 71 6.06 -8.88 -15.68
CA PHE A 71 5.10 -9.96 -15.77
C PHE A 71 5.41 -10.73 -17.04
N ARG A 72 6.33 -11.70 -16.94
CA ARG A 72 6.55 -12.65 -18.02
C ARG A 72 5.19 -13.22 -18.42
N ARG A 73 4.79 -13.03 -19.68
CA ARG A 73 3.58 -13.65 -20.24
C ARG A 73 3.74 -15.17 -20.16
N HIS A 74 3.32 -15.74 -19.04
CA HIS A 74 3.28 -17.18 -18.84
C HIS A 74 2.06 -17.80 -19.53
N TYR A 75 1.23 -17.00 -20.20
CA TYR A 75 0.10 -17.51 -20.95
C TYR A 75 0.60 -18.18 -22.25
N PRO A 76 0.46 -19.51 -22.39
CA PRO A 76 0.75 -20.19 -23.65
C PRO A 76 -0.30 -19.71 -24.67
N GLY A 77 0.09 -18.74 -25.51
CA GLY A 77 -0.80 -18.08 -26.46
C GLY A 77 -0.51 -16.60 -26.71
N ALA A 78 0.43 -15.99 -25.98
CA ALA A 78 0.83 -14.60 -26.19
C ALA A 78 2.17 -14.43 -26.92
N GLU A 79 2.69 -15.52 -27.50
CA GLU A 79 3.78 -15.50 -28.47
C GLU A 79 3.17 -15.25 -29.86
N GLY A 80 3.44 -14.09 -30.47
CA GLY A 80 3.06 -13.81 -31.86
C GLY A 80 2.12 -12.64 -32.12
N ALA A 81 2.00 -11.68 -31.21
CA ALA A 81 1.45 -10.36 -31.52
C ALA A 81 2.50 -9.28 -31.24
#